data_AF-A0A7R9M0A9-F1
#
_entry.id   AF-A0A7R9M0A9-F1
#
_cell.length_a   1.000
_cell.length_b   1.000
_cell.length_c   1.000
_cell.angle_alpha   90.00
_cell.angle_beta   90.00
_cell.angle_gamma   90.00
#
_symmetry.space_group_name_H-M   'P 1'
#
loop_
_entity.id
_entity.type
_entity.pdbx_description
1 polymer ?
#
loop_
_entity_poly.entity_id
_entity_poly.type
_entity_poly.pdbx_seq_one_letter_code
_entity_poly.pdbx_strand_id
1 'polypeptide(L)'
;MRPPQVLRVGTKKSSFANFLEICRSLHRQPKHMQAFLLTELGTSGSVDAANQLIIKGRFQQKQIESVLRRYIKEYVACQTCRSPDTILQKETRLFFLQCETCGSRRSVTN
;
A
#
# COMPACT_ATOMS: atom_id res chain seq x y z
N MET A 1 -8.33 2.88 10.84
CA MET A 1 -8.16 2.41 9.45
C MET A 1 -9.24 1.37 9.15
N ARG A 2 -9.94 1.46 8.01
CA ARG A 2 -10.92 0.43 7.61
C ARG A 2 -10.19 -0.87 7.21
N PRO A 3 -10.70 -2.05 7.56
CA PRO A 3 -10.04 -3.32 7.22
C PRO A 3 -10.06 -3.54 5.70
N PRO A 4 -9.03 -4.19 5.12
CA PRO A 4 -9.00 -4.48 3.70
C PRO A 4 -10.13 -5.45 3.33
N GLN A 5 -10.93 -5.13 2.32
CA GLN A 5 -12.01 -5.96 1.82
C GLN A 5 -11.53 -6.72 0.58
N VAL A 6 -11.32 -8.03 0.75
CA VAL A 6 -10.84 -8.90 -0.33
C VAL A 6 -11.99 -9.78 -0.79
N LEU A 7 -12.44 -9.56 -2.01
CA LEU A 7 -13.48 -10.32 -2.68
C LEU A 7 -12.85 -11.29 -3.68
N ARG A 8 -13.50 -12.42 -3.95
CA ARG A 8 -13.08 -13.33 -5.01
C ARG A 8 -13.73 -12.91 -6.32
N VAL A 9 -12.93 -12.76 -7.37
CA VAL A 9 -13.41 -12.47 -8.72
C VAL A 9 -13.14 -13.70 -9.58
N GLY A 10 -14.15 -14.57 -9.67
CA GLY A 10 -14.03 -15.85 -10.37
C GLY A 10 -13.01 -16.79 -9.74
N THR A 11 -12.44 -17.68 -10.56
CA THR A 11 -11.68 -18.84 -10.07
C THR A 11 -10.21 -18.54 -9.80
N LYS A 12 -9.64 -17.51 -10.44
CA LYS A 12 -8.19 -17.22 -10.46
C LYS A 12 -7.85 -15.74 -10.17
N LYS A 13 -8.81 -14.92 -9.72
CA LYS A 13 -8.55 -13.52 -9.37
C LYS A 13 -9.16 -13.17 -8.01
N SER A 14 -8.52 -12.22 -7.33
CA SER A 14 -9.02 -11.59 -6.11
C SER A 14 -9.13 -10.08 -6.35
N SER A 15 -10.23 -9.48 -5.91
CA SER A 15 -10.41 -8.03 -5.90
C SER A 15 -10.19 -7.49 -4.50
N PHE A 16 -9.38 -6.45 -4.39
CA PHE A 16 -9.26 -5.63 -3.20
C PHE A 16 -10.14 -4.39 -3.38
N ALA A 17 -11.36 -4.47 -2.84
CA ALA A 17 -12.46 -3.57 -3.16
C ALA A 17 -12.25 -2.14 -2.65
N ASN A 18 -11.76 -1.98 -1.42
CA ASN A 18 -11.52 -0.67 -0.79
C ASN A 18 -10.06 -0.20 -0.91
N PHE A 19 -9.36 -0.61 -1.97
CA PHE A 19 -7.96 -0.26 -2.21
C PHE A 19 -7.73 1.26 -2.24
N LEU A 20 -8.51 2.01 -3.04
CA LEU A 20 -8.34 3.46 -3.16
C LEU A 20 -8.68 4.21 -1.87
N GLU A 21 -9.68 3.74 -1.12
CA GLU A 21 -10.04 4.33 0.17
C GLU A 21 -8.90 4.18 1.18
N ILE A 22 -8.22 3.02 1.18
CA ILE A 22 -7.06 2.79 2.03
C ILE A 22 -5.89 3.67 1.60
N CYS A 23 -5.62 3.79 0.30
CA CYS A 23 -4.59 4.70 -0.22
C CYS A 23 -4.84 6.15 0.25
N ARG A 24 -6.08 6.62 0.15
CA ARG A 24 -6.48 7.96 0.62
C ARG A 24 -6.34 8.11 2.13
N SER A 25 -6.79 7.13 2.91
CA SER A 25 -6.66 7.13 4.37
C SER A 25 -5.21 7.15 4.85
N LEU A 26 -4.27 6.65 4.06
CA LEU A 26 -2.83 6.64 4.38
C LEU A 26 -2.07 7.79 3.71
N HIS A 27 -2.75 8.69 2.98
CA HIS A 27 -2.12 9.73 2.17
C HIS A 27 -1.01 9.17 1.24
N ARG A 28 -1.29 8.07 0.56
CA ARG A 28 -0.33 7.41 -0.35
C ARG A 28 -0.86 7.31 -1.77
N GLN A 29 0.07 7.40 -2.72
CA GLN A 29 -0.24 7.25 -4.13
C GLN A 29 -0.65 5.79 -4.43
N PRO A 30 -1.79 5.56 -5.10
CA PRO A 30 -2.25 4.21 -5.44
C PRO A 30 -1.23 3.41 -6.24
N LYS A 31 -0.50 4.06 -7.17
CA LYS A 31 0.53 3.40 -7.98
C LYS A 31 1.66 2.80 -7.14
N HIS A 32 2.10 3.51 -6.09
CA HIS A 32 3.17 3.05 -5.22
C HIS A 32 2.72 1.86 -4.37
N MET A 33 1.56 1.98 -3.72
CA MET A 33 1.02 0.88 -2.91
C MET A 33 0.68 -0.35 -3.76
N GLN A 34 0.18 -0.15 -4.99
CA GLN A 34 -0.05 -1.23 -5.94
C GLN A 34 1.26 -1.96 -6.28
N ALA A 35 2.30 -1.23 -6.68
CA ALA A 35 3.59 -1.83 -7.02
C ALA A 35 4.14 -2.66 -5.86
N PHE A 36 4.13 -2.10 -4.65
CA PHE A 36 4.58 -2.81 -3.44
C PHE A 36 3.77 -4.09 -3.18
N LEU A 37 2.44 -4.01 -3.21
CA LEU A 37 1.58 -5.17 -2.99
C LEU A 37 1.83 -6.28 -4.01
N LEU A 38 2.01 -5.92 -5.29
CA LEU A 38 2.23 -6.89 -6.36
C LEU A 38 3.61 -7.56 -6.25
N THR A 39 4.65 -6.80 -5.90
CA THR A 39 6.00 -7.34 -5.64
C THR A 39 6.00 -8.29 -4.46
N GLU A 40 5.41 -7.88 -3.33
CA GLU A 40 5.36 -8.69 -2.10
C GLU A 40 4.51 -9.96 -2.23
N LEU A 41 3.44 -9.90 -3.04
CA LEU A 41 2.60 -11.05 -3.31
C LEU A 41 3.14 -11.92 -4.46
N GLY A 42 4.23 -11.52 -5.12
CA GLY A 42 4.83 -12.23 -6.24
C GLY A 42 3.86 -12.40 -7.41
N THR A 43 3.04 -11.39 -7.70
CA THR A 43 1.96 -11.48 -8.68
C THR A 43 1.79 -10.21 -9.50
N SER A 44 0.90 -10.25 -10.49
CA SER A 44 0.52 -9.09 -11.29
C SER A 44 -0.96 -8.73 -11.08
N GLY A 45 -1.27 -7.47 -11.28
CA GLY A 45 -2.61 -6.94 -11.09
C GLY A 45 -2.76 -5.52 -11.60
N SER A 46 -4.00 -5.06 -11.67
CA SER A 46 -4.36 -3.75 -12.20
C SER A 46 -5.50 -3.17 -11.39
N VAL A 47 -5.52 -1.84 -11.27
CA VAL A 47 -6.67 -1.13 -10.73
C VAL A 47 -7.74 -1.04 -11.82
N ASP A 48 -8.95 -1.46 -11.49
CA ASP A 48 -10.11 -1.41 -12.39
C ASP A 48 -10.78 -0.02 -12.37
N ALA A 49 -11.71 0.23 -13.29
CA ALA A 49 -12.48 1.48 -13.36
C ALA A 49 -13.28 1.77 -12.08
N ALA A 50 -13.65 0.72 -11.33
CA ALA A 50 -14.29 0.83 -10.01
C ALA A 50 -13.31 1.16 -8.87
N ASN A 51 -12.05 1.52 -9.16
CA ASN A 51 -11.00 1.82 -8.19
C ASN A 51 -10.60 0.67 -7.25
N GLN A 52 -10.90 -0.56 -7.66
CA GLN A 52 -10.54 -1.79 -6.96
C GLN A 52 -9.26 -2.36 -7.54
N LEU A 53 -8.37 -2.90 -6.71
CA LEU A 53 -7.16 -3.57 -7.20
C LEU A 53 -7.48 -5.04 -7.49
N ILE A 54 -7.44 -5.41 -8.77
CA ILE A 54 -7.61 -6.79 -9.23
C ILE A 54 -6.24 -7.47 -9.28
N ILE A 55 -6.09 -8.53 -8.50
CA ILE A 55 -4.86 -9.30 -8.33
C ILE A 55 -5.05 -10.68 -8.96
N LYS A 56 -4.08 -11.14 -9.75
CA LYS A 56 -4.08 -12.52 -10.27
C LYS A 56 -3.70 -13.48 -9.15
N GLY A 57 -4.52 -14.48 -8.91
CA GLY A 57 -4.35 -15.46 -7.84
C GLY A 57 -5.51 -15.45 -6.85
N ARG A 58 -5.43 -16.34 -5.86
CA ARG A 58 -6.38 -16.45 -4.76
C ARG A 58 -5.71 -15.97 -3.49
N PHE A 59 -6.11 -14.80 -3.02
CA PHE A 59 -5.62 -14.24 -1.78
C PHE A 59 -6.71 -14.18 -0.74
N GLN A 60 -6.34 -14.52 0.49
CA GLN A 60 -7.20 -14.34 1.65
C GLN A 60 -6.97 -12.95 2.25
N GLN A 61 -7.98 -12.42 2.94
CA GLN A 61 -7.91 -11.12 3.61
C GLN A 61 -6.70 -11.02 4.56
N LYS A 62 -6.42 -12.08 5.33
CA LYS A 62 -5.27 -12.16 6.25
C LYS A 62 -3.91 -11.95 5.56
N GLN A 63 -3.76 -12.47 4.33
CA GLN A 63 -2.51 -12.32 3.56
C GLN A 63 -2.32 -10.87 3.11
N ILE A 64 -3.38 -10.26 2.54
CA ILE A 64 -3.36 -8.85 2.13
C ILE A 64 -3.11 -7.94 3.34
N GLU A 65 -3.75 -8.22 4.48
CA GLU A 65 -3.53 -7.47 5.71
C GLU A 65 -2.09 -7.55 6.21
N SER A 66 -1.46 -8.73 6.15
CA SER A 66 -0.05 -8.90 6.53
C SER A 66 0.90 -8.05 5.67
N VAL A 67 0.69 -8.06 4.35
CA VAL A 67 1.49 -7.22 3.43
C VAL A 67 1.21 -5.73 3.67
N LEU A 68 -0.05 -5.35 3.87
CA LEU A 68 -0.43 -3.96 4.14
C LEU A 68 0.17 -3.44 5.44
N ARG A 69 0.21 -4.27 6.50
CA ARG A 69 0.88 -3.92 7.76
C ARG A 69 2.38 -3.67 7.57
N ARG A 70 3.04 -4.47 6.74
CA ARG A 70 4.46 -4.24 6.37
C ARG A 70 4.62 -2.92 5.62
N TYR A 71 3.76 -2.65 4.64
CA TYR A 71 3.76 -1.38 3.92
C TYR A 71 3.59 -0.16 4.85
N ILE A 72 2.65 -0.22 5.80
CA ILE A 72 2.43 0.86 6.76
C ILE A 72 3.66 1.08 7.61
N LYS A 73 4.27 0.01 8.13
CA LYS A 73 5.46 0.11 8.97
C LYS A 73 6.66 0.73 8.25
N GLU A 74 6.80 0.44 6.96
CA GLU A 74 7.98 0.83 6.18
C GLU A 74 7.83 2.19 5.48
N TYR A 75 6.62 2.50 4.99
CA TYR A 75 6.33 3.64 4.12
C TYR A 75 5.30 4.64 4.66
N VAL A 76 4.70 4.40 5.83
CA VAL A 76 3.69 5.31 6.40
C VAL A 76 4.06 5.76 7.82
N ALA A 77 4.43 4.83 8.69
CA ALA A 77 4.81 5.14 10.05
C ALA A 77 6.22 5.75 10.08
N CYS A 78 6.35 6.88 10.76
CA CYS A 78 7.66 7.44 11.07
C CYS A 78 8.43 6.51 12.03
N GLN A 79 9.67 6.15 11.71
CA GLN A 79 10.49 5.28 12.55
C GLN A 79 10.88 5.96 13.89
N THR A 80 10.90 7.28 13.93
CA THR A 80 11.31 8.06 15.11
C THR A 80 10.15 8.25 16.09
N CYS A 81 9.02 8.78 15.62
CA CYS A 81 7.89 9.16 16.47
C CYS A 81 6.65 8.26 16.32
N ARG A 82 6.68 7.29 15.40
CA ARG A 82 5.55 6.39 15.07
C ARG A 82 4.29 7.10 14.55
N SER A 83 4.38 8.39 14.22
CA SER A 83 3.29 9.14 13.59
C SER A 83 2.98 8.60 12.18
N PRO A 84 1.69 8.47 11.81
CA PRO A 84 1.28 8.18 10.44
C PRO A 84 1.35 9.41 9.52
N ASP A 85 1.56 10.61 10.09
CA ASP A 85 1.61 11.88 9.36
C ASP A 85 2.99 12.05 8.71
N THR A 86 3.13 11.39 7.56
CA THR A 86 4.34 11.40 6.76
C THR A 86 4.00 11.53 5.27
N ILE A 87 4.88 12.19 4.52
CA ILE A 87 4.80 12.39 3.08
C ILE A 87 5.86 11.50 2.41
N LEU A 88 5.45 10.77 1.37
CA LEU A 88 6.38 10.02 0.53
C LEU A 88 6.67 10.82 -0.74
N GLN A 89 7.89 11.33 -0.86
CA GLN A 89 8.37 12.10 -2.01
C GLN A 89 9.30 11.24 -2.86
N LYS A 90 9.19 11.36 -4.19
CA LYS A 90 10.11 10.73 -5.12
C LYS A 90 11.12 11.76 -5.59
N GLU A 91 12.39 11.54 -5.27
CA GLU A 91 13.49 12.35 -5.79
C GLU A 91 14.38 11.48 -6.66
N THR A 92 14.37 11.75 -7.97
CA THR A 92 15.08 10.99 -9.00
C THR A 92 14.72 9.49 -8.96
N ARG A 93 15.64 8.65 -8.46
CA ARG A 93 15.52 7.19 -8.37
C ARG A 93 15.15 6.70 -6.96
N LEU A 94 15.19 7.58 -5.96
CA LEU A 94 14.97 7.22 -4.56
C LEU A 94 13.64 7.80 -4.07
N PHE A 95 13.03 7.09 -3.13
CA PHE A 95 11.90 7.60 -2.37
C PHE A 95 12.39 8.10 -1.02
N PHE A 96 11.84 9.23 -0.59
CA PHE A 96 12.09 9.82 0.71
C PHE A 96 10.79 9.90 1.50
N LEU A 97 10.81 9.35 2.71
CA LEU A 97 9.75 9.47 3.68
C LEU A 97 10.08 10.65 4.61
N GLN A 98 9.24 11.68 4.59
CA GLN A 98 9.37 12.86 5.44
C GLN A 98 8.22 12.90 6.45
N CYS A 99 8.53 13.02 7.73
CA CYS A 99 7.53 13.15 8.79
C CYS A 99 7.15 14.60 9.02
N GLU A 100 5.85 14.89 9.05
CA GLU A 100 5.33 16.24 9.31
C GLU A 100 5.33 16.58 10.81
N THR A 101 5.29 15.57 11.68
CA THR A 101 5.27 15.77 13.13
C THR A 101 6.65 16.11 13.71
N CYS A 102 7.70 15.37 13.32
CA CYS A 102 9.05 15.52 13.89
C CYS A 102 10.10 16.00 12.88
N GLY A 103 9.73 16.22 11.61
CA GLY A 103 10.64 16.68 10.57
C GLY A 103 11.68 15.67 10.11
N SER A 104 11.62 14.41 10.57
CA SER A 104 12.59 13.39 10.15
C SER A 104 12.44 13.08 8.66
N ARG A 105 13.58 12.89 7.99
CA ARG A 105 13.63 12.55 6.56
C ARG A 105 14.50 11.31 6.39
N ARG A 106 13.95 10.28 5.76
CA ARG A 106 14.61 8.97 5.55
C ARG A 106 14.46 8.55 4.10
N SER A 107 15.51 7.98 3.51
CA SER A 107 15.40 7.27 2.24
C SER A 107 14.76 5.89 2.46
N VAL A 108 13.80 5.54 1.60
CA VAL A 108 13.16 4.22 1.57
C VAL A 108 13.42 3.57 0.22
N THR A 109 13.83 2.30 0.25
CA THR A 109 14.16 1.49 -0.93
C THR A 109 12.92 0.79 -1.42
N ASN A 110 12.66 0.89 -2.74
CA ASN A 110 11.53 0.28 -3.44
C ASN A 110 11.69 -1.24 -3.59
#